data_AF-B2AWF9-F1
#
_entry.id   AF-B2AWF9-F1
#
_cell.length_a   1.000
_cell.length_b   1.000
_cell.length_c   1.000
_cell.angle_alpha   90.00
_cell.angle_beta   90.00
_cell.angle_gamma   90.00
#
_symmetry.space_group_name_H-M   'P 1'
#
loop_
_entity.id
_entity.type
_entity.pdbx_description
1 polymer ?
#
loop_
_entity_poly.entity_id
_entity_poly.type
_entity_poly.pdbx_seq_one_letter_code
_entity_poly.pdbx_strand_id
1 'polypeptide(L)'
;MRLLSTTTPVVVLLPLLSLTTAYTPLPDSLFSSITPPLPTDFDILPSQPLSLLSPLLIPRVPGTPGQIRAQEHFIKFFTKNLPEWEISWQNSTGTTPVTGDKQVPFQNIILRREPPWTKKRGPGQASLLTLVAHYDSKIEPKGFIGATDSAGPCAVLMYTAREIEKELVKMWGAQDGGKVEEGEERNRKTGEDVGVQILLLDGEEAFDRWTDTDSLSLAQHWEANPYPAMSKFKNPMRQISLFVLLDLLGSASPRVPSYFQSTHWAYQRMASIEGRMRQMGILKTSPKEPFLPDGGK
;
A
#
# COMPACT_ATOMS: atom_id res chain seq x y z
N MET A 1 10.42 20.05 -78.59
CA MET A 1 10.22 20.72 -77.29
C MET A 1 9.20 19.92 -76.47
N ARG A 2 9.65 19.15 -75.48
CA ARG A 2 8.80 18.55 -74.44
C ARG A 2 9.34 19.07 -73.10
N LEU A 3 8.57 19.91 -72.42
CA LEU A 3 8.87 20.38 -71.06
C LEU A 3 8.37 19.32 -70.08
N LEU A 4 9.29 18.70 -69.35
CA LEU A 4 8.99 17.84 -68.20
C LEU A 4 8.78 18.75 -66.98
N SER A 5 7.55 18.82 -66.50
CA SER A 5 7.19 19.46 -65.23
C SER A 5 7.46 18.47 -64.10
N THR A 6 8.45 18.77 -63.25
CA THR A 6 8.73 18.02 -62.03
C THR A 6 8.01 18.68 -60.87
N THR A 7 6.91 18.09 -60.41
CA THR A 7 6.23 18.46 -59.16
C THR A 7 6.88 17.71 -57.99
N THR A 8 7.63 18.43 -57.15
CA THR A 8 8.12 17.91 -55.86
C THR A 8 6.99 17.91 -54.83
N PRO A 9 6.68 16.79 -54.15
CA PRO A 9 5.69 16.78 -53.08
C PRO A 9 6.30 17.37 -51.80
N VAL A 10 5.68 18.42 -51.28
CA VAL A 10 5.99 18.95 -49.94
C VAL A 10 5.29 18.04 -48.93
N VAL A 11 6.08 17.20 -48.25
CA VAL A 11 5.60 16.40 -47.11
C VAL A 11 5.52 17.33 -45.90
N VAL A 12 4.31 17.73 -45.52
CA VAL A 12 4.04 18.47 -44.28
C VAL A 12 4.05 17.46 -43.13
N LEU A 13 5.14 17.46 -42.36
CA LEU A 13 5.26 16.69 -41.13
C LEU A 13 4.47 17.43 -40.02
N LEU A 14 3.22 17.04 -39.78
CA LEU A 14 2.49 17.48 -38.59
C LEU A 14 3.15 16.86 -37.35
N PRO A 15 3.60 17.65 -36.36
CA PRO A 15 4.04 17.08 -35.11
C PRO A 15 2.80 16.56 -34.40
N LEU A 16 2.67 15.23 -34.32
CA LEU A 16 1.80 14.58 -33.35
C LEU A 16 2.33 14.96 -31.96
N LEU A 17 1.88 16.09 -31.43
CA LEU A 17 1.94 16.42 -30.02
C LEU A 17 1.05 15.42 -29.29
N SER A 18 1.58 14.22 -29.04
CA SER A 18 1.07 13.34 -28.01
C SER A 18 1.21 14.11 -26.69
N LEU A 19 0.11 14.69 -26.24
CA LEU A 19 -0.04 15.15 -24.87
C LEU A 19 0.14 13.92 -23.99
N THR A 20 1.39 13.66 -23.60
CA THR A 20 1.68 12.71 -22.55
C THR A 20 1.03 13.28 -21.30
N THR A 21 -0.08 12.68 -20.88
CA THR A 21 -0.63 12.91 -19.54
C THR A 21 0.32 12.22 -18.57
N ALA A 22 1.49 12.83 -18.37
CA ALA A 22 2.34 12.52 -17.24
C ALA A 22 1.53 12.74 -15.96
N TYR A 23 1.89 12.01 -14.90
CA TYR A 23 1.31 12.18 -13.56
C TYR A 23 1.11 13.66 -13.24
N THR A 24 -0.14 14.13 -13.31
CA THR A 24 -0.47 15.50 -12.98
C THR A 24 -0.36 15.65 -11.47
N PRO A 25 0.31 16.70 -10.96
CA PRO A 25 0.33 16.97 -9.53
C PRO A 25 -1.09 17.00 -8.98
N LEU A 26 -1.30 16.35 -7.84
CA LEU A 26 -2.59 16.40 -7.15
C LEU A 26 -2.93 17.86 -6.84
N PRO A 27 -4.18 18.33 -7.03
CA PRO A 27 -4.56 19.70 -6.69
C PRO A 27 -4.58 19.90 -5.16
N ASP A 28 -4.26 21.12 -4.68
CA ASP A 28 -4.25 21.41 -3.23
C ASP A 28 -5.61 21.21 -2.57
N SER A 29 -6.70 21.38 -3.32
CA SER A 29 -8.07 21.14 -2.85
C SER A 29 -8.28 19.69 -2.37
N LEU A 30 -7.55 18.72 -2.94
CA LEU A 30 -7.62 17.32 -2.52
C LEU A 30 -7.03 17.13 -1.11
N PHE A 31 -5.99 17.89 -0.74
CA PHE A 31 -5.43 17.77 0.61
C PHE A 31 -6.40 18.25 1.69
N SER A 32 -7.28 19.19 1.33
CA SER A 32 -8.33 19.69 2.23
C SER A 32 -9.50 18.72 2.36
N SER A 33 -9.68 17.79 1.40
CA SER A 33 -10.73 16.77 1.49
C SER A 33 -10.31 15.51 2.26
N ILE A 34 -9.01 15.32 2.52
CA ILE A 34 -8.53 14.22 3.37
C ILE A 34 -8.97 14.51 4.80
N THR A 35 -9.79 13.63 5.36
CA THR A 35 -10.28 13.77 6.74
C THR A 35 -9.14 13.40 7.69
N PRO A 36 -8.60 14.33 8.52
CA PRO A 36 -7.57 13.98 9.49
C PRO A 36 -8.04 12.84 10.41
N PRO A 37 -7.13 11.99 10.92
CA PRO A 37 -7.53 10.93 11.82
C PRO A 37 -8.21 11.49 13.06
N LEU A 38 -9.26 10.80 13.51
CA LEU A 38 -9.97 11.15 14.74
C LEU A 38 -9.02 10.93 15.93
N PRO A 39 -9.14 11.71 17.02
CA PRO A 39 -8.36 11.46 18.23
C PRO A 39 -8.47 10.01 18.74
N THR A 40 -9.63 9.38 18.53
CA THR A 40 -9.89 7.99 18.91
C THR A 40 -9.22 6.96 18.01
N ASP A 41 -8.89 7.29 16.75
CA ASP A 41 -8.26 6.36 15.82
C ASP A 41 -6.89 5.90 16.34
N PHE A 42 -6.12 6.81 16.94
CA PHE A 42 -4.76 6.56 17.44
C PHE A 42 -4.67 6.67 18.96
N ASP A 43 -5.77 6.45 19.68
CA ASP A 43 -5.75 6.35 21.14
C ASP A 43 -4.80 5.21 21.58
N ILE A 44 -4.07 5.45 22.66
CA ILE A 44 -3.12 4.50 23.26
C ILE A 44 -3.74 3.77 24.46
N LEU A 45 -4.89 4.22 24.94
CA LEU A 45 -5.55 3.66 26.12
C LEU A 45 -6.22 2.32 25.80
N PRO A 46 -5.93 1.23 26.54
CA PRO A 46 -6.47 -0.11 26.30
C PRO A 46 -8.01 -0.21 26.27
N SER A 47 -8.71 0.78 26.83
CA SER A 47 -10.16 0.82 26.92
C SER A 47 -10.86 1.24 25.63
N GLN A 48 -10.14 1.41 24.51
CA GLN A 48 -10.70 1.86 23.23
C GLN A 48 -10.71 0.76 22.16
N PRO A 49 -11.67 -0.18 22.18
CA PRO A 49 -11.74 -1.28 21.23
C PRO A 49 -12.09 -0.85 19.79
N LEU A 50 -12.45 0.42 19.58
CA LEU A 50 -12.69 1.00 18.26
C LEU A 50 -11.47 1.77 17.71
N SER A 51 -10.43 1.94 18.51
CA SER A 51 -9.16 2.54 18.06
C SER A 51 -8.49 1.63 17.04
N LEU A 52 -7.84 2.24 16.04
CA LEU A 52 -7.01 1.51 15.09
C LEU A 52 -5.71 1.05 15.74
N LEU A 53 -5.16 1.85 16.66
CA LEU A 53 -3.86 1.61 17.30
C LEU A 53 -3.95 0.79 18.59
N SER A 54 -4.81 1.19 19.54
CA SER A 54 -4.79 0.60 20.90
C SER A 54 -4.87 -0.93 20.93
N PRO A 55 -5.73 -1.62 20.15
CA PRO A 55 -5.79 -3.08 20.14
C PRO A 55 -4.50 -3.77 19.68
N LEU A 56 -3.65 -3.06 18.95
CA LEU A 56 -2.34 -3.54 18.51
C LEU A 56 -1.26 -3.33 19.57
N LEU A 57 -1.46 -2.46 20.59
CA LEU A 57 -0.47 -2.17 21.64
C LEU A 57 -0.37 -3.29 22.70
N ILE A 58 -0.15 -4.51 22.23
CA ILE A 58 0.04 -5.74 22.99
C ILE A 58 1.22 -6.52 22.40
N PRO A 59 1.88 -7.40 23.17
CA PRO A 59 2.78 -8.40 22.59
C PRO A 59 2.00 -9.33 21.66
N ARG A 60 2.51 -9.51 20.44
CA ARG A 60 1.85 -10.21 19.32
C ARG A 60 2.83 -11.06 18.52
N VAL A 61 3.72 -11.73 19.25
CA VAL A 61 4.71 -12.69 18.74
C VAL A 61 4.02 -13.83 17.99
N PRO A 62 4.59 -14.35 16.88
CA PRO A 62 3.96 -15.42 16.13
C PRO A 62 3.69 -16.67 16.97
N GLY A 63 2.52 -17.29 16.77
CA GLY A 63 2.03 -18.45 17.53
C GLY A 63 1.47 -18.14 18.92
N THR A 64 1.29 -16.86 19.29
CA THR A 64 0.75 -16.46 20.60
C THR A 64 -0.69 -15.95 20.52
N PRO A 65 -1.46 -15.94 21.64
CA PRO A 65 -2.79 -15.32 21.65
C PRO A 65 -2.81 -13.85 21.25
N GLY A 66 -1.69 -13.13 21.41
CA GLY A 66 -1.58 -11.73 20.98
C GLY A 66 -1.59 -11.55 19.47
N GLN A 67 -0.94 -12.46 18.73
CA GLN A 67 -0.98 -12.51 17.27
C GLN A 67 -2.44 -12.69 16.79
N ILE A 68 -3.16 -13.66 17.37
CA ILE A 68 -4.58 -13.92 17.04
C ILE A 68 -5.45 -12.69 17.30
N ARG A 69 -5.25 -11.99 18.43
CA ARG A 69 -6.00 -10.75 18.71
C ARG A 69 -5.71 -9.63 17.72
N ALA A 70 -4.44 -9.46 17.30
CA ALA A 70 -4.07 -8.48 16.29
C ALA A 70 -4.73 -8.81 14.93
N GLN A 71 -4.67 -10.08 14.53
CA GLN A 71 -5.36 -10.60 13.35
C GLN A 71 -6.86 -10.34 13.39
N GLU A 72 -7.54 -10.71 14.48
CA GLU A 72 -8.98 -10.48 14.67
C GLU A 72 -9.33 -8.99 14.57
N HIS A 73 -8.49 -8.11 15.12
CA HIS A 73 -8.65 -6.66 15.00
C HIS A 73 -8.63 -6.19 13.55
N PHE A 74 -7.65 -6.63 12.76
CA PHE A 74 -7.57 -6.31 11.33
C PHE A 74 -8.80 -6.82 10.57
N ILE A 75 -9.14 -8.10 10.71
CA ILE A 75 -10.26 -8.71 9.99
C ILE A 75 -11.58 -8.03 10.35
N LYS A 76 -11.83 -7.80 11.65
CA LYS A 76 -13.04 -7.11 12.11
C LYS A 76 -13.13 -5.70 11.55
N PHE A 77 -12.01 -4.97 11.48
CA PHE A 77 -11.99 -3.63 10.90
C PHE A 77 -12.31 -3.66 9.40
N PHE A 78 -11.63 -4.48 8.61
CA PHE A 78 -11.81 -4.52 7.15
C PHE A 78 -13.20 -5.05 6.77
N THR A 79 -13.67 -6.13 7.39
CA THR A 79 -15.00 -6.68 7.11
C THR A 79 -16.12 -5.70 7.46
N LYS A 80 -15.98 -4.95 8.56
CA LYS A 80 -17.01 -3.99 9.01
C LYS A 80 -17.01 -2.70 8.19
N ASN A 81 -15.84 -2.14 7.88
CA ASN A 81 -15.72 -0.79 7.34
C ASN A 81 -15.39 -0.75 5.85
N LEU A 82 -14.87 -1.85 5.30
CA LEU A 82 -14.32 -1.94 3.95
C LEU A 82 -14.77 -3.22 3.23
N PRO A 83 -16.09 -3.48 3.09
CA PRO A 83 -16.63 -4.75 2.60
C PRO A 83 -16.23 -5.07 1.15
N GLU A 84 -15.83 -4.07 0.36
CA GLU A 84 -15.39 -4.26 -1.03
C GLU A 84 -13.91 -4.66 -1.15
N TRP A 85 -13.15 -4.64 -0.05
CA TRP A 85 -11.77 -5.12 0.00
C TRP A 85 -11.75 -6.64 0.14
N GLU A 86 -11.04 -7.30 -0.77
CA GLU A 86 -10.79 -8.74 -0.67
C GLU A 86 -9.77 -9.00 0.43
N ILE A 87 -10.07 -9.95 1.31
CA ILE A 87 -9.18 -10.41 2.37
C ILE A 87 -8.75 -11.83 2.06
N SER A 88 -7.44 -12.06 2.00
CA SER A 88 -6.85 -13.38 1.79
C SER A 88 -5.64 -13.56 2.70
N TRP A 89 -5.22 -14.81 2.86
CA TRP A 89 -4.15 -15.20 3.77
C TRP A 89 -3.10 -15.99 3.03
N GLN A 90 -1.83 -15.76 3.38
CA GLN A 90 -0.76 -16.71 3.07
C GLN A 90 -0.25 -17.27 4.39
N ASN A 91 -0.50 -18.56 4.59
CA ASN A 91 -0.09 -19.30 5.77
C ASN A 91 1.16 -20.13 5.46
N SER A 92 2.08 -20.16 6.42
CA SER A 92 3.28 -20.99 6.41
C SER A 92 3.61 -21.42 7.84
N THR A 93 4.52 -22.38 7.97
CA THR A 93 5.11 -22.79 9.24
C THR A 93 6.63 -22.86 9.09
N GLY A 94 7.36 -22.43 10.10
CA GLY A 94 8.81 -22.52 10.12
C GLY A 94 9.36 -22.77 11.52
N THR A 95 10.55 -23.36 11.60
CA THR A 95 11.34 -23.39 12.84
C THR A 95 12.06 -22.06 13.01
N THR A 96 12.36 -21.68 14.25
CA THR A 96 13.11 -20.45 14.55
C THR A 96 14.27 -20.79 15.47
N PRO A 97 15.35 -19.97 15.52
CA PRO A 97 16.48 -20.24 16.42
C PRO A 97 16.07 -20.45 17.89
N VAL A 98 15.00 -19.78 18.36
CA VAL A 98 14.53 -19.85 19.75
C VAL A 98 13.56 -21.00 19.99
N THR A 99 12.81 -21.42 18.97
CA THR A 99 11.82 -22.50 19.12
C THR A 99 12.40 -23.89 18.86
N GLY A 100 13.65 -23.99 18.39
CA GLY A 100 14.28 -25.25 18.03
C GLY A 100 13.45 -25.98 16.97
N ASP A 101 13.14 -27.26 17.21
CA ASP A 101 12.35 -28.08 16.27
C ASP A 101 10.85 -27.75 16.26
N LYS A 102 10.38 -26.86 17.14
CA LYS A 102 8.97 -26.48 17.19
C LYS A 102 8.62 -25.56 16.01
N GLN A 103 7.67 -26.02 15.20
CA GLN A 103 7.05 -25.26 14.13
C GLN A 103 6.22 -24.09 14.68
N VAL A 104 6.50 -22.89 14.18
CA VAL A 104 5.79 -21.65 14.47
C VAL A 104 4.92 -21.29 13.27
N PRO A 105 3.63 -20.95 13.47
CA PRO A 105 2.77 -20.51 12.38
C PRO A 105 3.05 -19.05 12.03
N PHE A 106 3.17 -18.80 10.72
CA PHE A 106 3.27 -17.48 10.12
C PHE A 106 2.08 -17.26 9.19
N GLN A 107 1.43 -16.12 9.31
CA GLN A 107 0.16 -15.83 8.67
C GLN A 107 0.14 -14.38 8.17
N ASN A 108 0.56 -14.20 6.93
CA ASN A 108 0.50 -12.92 6.24
C ASN A 108 -0.96 -12.62 5.86
N ILE A 109 -1.43 -11.41 6.13
CA ILE A 109 -2.76 -10.93 5.70
C ILE A 109 -2.58 -10.06 4.45
N ILE A 110 -3.32 -10.41 3.40
CA ILE A 110 -3.28 -9.75 2.09
C ILE A 110 -4.65 -9.12 1.84
N LEU A 111 -4.67 -7.80 1.70
CA LEU A 111 -5.88 -7.01 1.55
C LEU A 111 -5.84 -6.32 0.19
N ARG A 112 -6.83 -6.54 -0.67
CA ARG A 112 -6.81 -6.03 -2.05
C ARG A 112 -8.06 -5.25 -2.39
N ARG A 113 -7.85 -4.11 -3.05
CA ARG A 113 -8.91 -3.29 -3.63
C ARG A 113 -8.59 -2.99 -5.08
N GLU A 114 -9.13 -3.83 -5.96
CA GLU A 114 -9.05 -3.65 -7.40
C GLU A 114 -10.29 -2.92 -7.95
N PRO A 115 -10.18 -2.28 -9.14
CA PRO A 115 -11.33 -1.72 -9.82
C PRO A 115 -12.43 -2.77 -10.06
N PRO A 116 -13.72 -2.49 -9.82
CA PRO A 116 -14.78 -3.51 -9.84
C PRO A 116 -14.88 -4.33 -11.14
N TRP A 117 -14.58 -3.72 -12.29
CA TRP A 117 -14.63 -4.39 -13.60
C TRP A 117 -13.49 -5.40 -13.82
N THR A 118 -12.41 -5.36 -13.04
CA THR A 118 -11.32 -6.35 -13.16
C THR A 118 -11.79 -7.74 -12.75
N LYS A 119 -12.70 -7.84 -11.76
CA LYS A 119 -13.26 -9.10 -11.25
C LYS A 119 -13.87 -9.95 -12.36
N LYS A 120 -14.56 -9.33 -13.34
CA LYS A 120 -15.17 -10.04 -14.48
C LYS A 120 -14.14 -10.60 -15.48
N ARG A 121 -12.92 -10.07 -15.52
CA ARG A 121 -11.84 -10.46 -16.44
C ARG A 121 -10.90 -11.53 -15.86
N GLY A 122 -11.13 -11.96 -14.61
CA GLY A 122 -10.28 -12.92 -13.91
C GLY A 122 -9.15 -12.26 -13.11
N PRO A 123 -8.26 -13.04 -12.50
CA PRO A 123 -7.18 -12.53 -11.65
C PRO A 123 -6.07 -11.86 -12.47
N GLY A 124 -5.21 -11.09 -11.80
CA GLY A 124 -3.99 -10.55 -12.43
C GLY A 124 -4.25 -9.50 -13.50
N GLN A 125 -5.33 -8.72 -13.36
CA GLN A 125 -5.75 -7.71 -14.35
C GLN A 125 -5.36 -6.29 -13.96
N ALA A 126 -5.28 -5.99 -12.66
CA ALA A 126 -4.88 -4.69 -12.15
C ALA A 126 -3.41 -4.65 -11.74
N SER A 127 -2.76 -3.51 -11.92
CA SER A 127 -1.53 -3.20 -11.21
C SER A 127 -1.87 -2.70 -9.79
N LEU A 128 -1.04 -3.00 -8.80
CA LEU A 128 -1.31 -2.77 -7.39
C LEU A 128 -0.23 -1.90 -6.76
N LEU A 129 -0.60 -0.69 -6.31
CA LEU A 129 0.20 0.05 -5.34
C LEU A 129 0.15 -0.72 -4.02
N THR A 130 1.30 -1.23 -3.58
CA THR A 130 1.38 -2.12 -2.42
C THR A 130 1.96 -1.39 -1.22
N LEU A 131 1.15 -1.21 -0.18
CA LEU A 131 1.54 -0.64 1.11
C LEU A 131 1.75 -1.77 2.12
N VAL A 132 2.82 -1.70 2.91
CA VAL A 132 3.27 -2.83 3.72
C VAL A 132 3.68 -2.39 5.10
N ALA A 133 3.35 -3.20 6.11
CA ALA A 133 3.95 -3.18 7.44
C ALA A 133 3.98 -4.62 7.96
N HIS A 134 4.86 -4.91 8.92
CA HIS A 134 4.76 -6.15 9.67
C HIS A 134 3.92 -5.93 10.94
N TYR A 135 3.12 -6.92 11.32
CA TYR A 135 2.24 -6.81 12.49
C TYR A 135 2.69 -7.66 13.67
N ASP A 136 3.66 -8.55 13.49
CA ASP A 136 4.26 -9.25 14.61
C ASP A 136 5.02 -8.27 15.53
N SER A 137 5.38 -8.75 16.71
CA SER A 137 6.26 -8.03 17.62
C SER A 137 7.39 -8.95 18.03
N LYS A 138 8.57 -8.38 18.26
CA LYS A 138 9.72 -9.11 18.79
C LYS A 138 9.39 -9.87 20.08
N ILE A 139 9.97 -11.06 20.21
CA ILE A 139 9.81 -11.91 21.41
C ILE A 139 10.52 -11.33 22.65
N GLU A 140 11.64 -10.65 22.44
CA GLU A 140 12.44 -10.01 23.48
C GLU A 140 12.59 -8.50 23.21
N PRO A 141 12.66 -7.65 24.26
CA PRO A 141 12.52 -8.01 25.67
C PRO A 141 11.10 -8.48 26.01
N LYS A 142 10.95 -9.38 26.99
CA LYS A 142 9.64 -9.86 27.43
C LYS A 142 8.64 -8.72 27.65
N GLY A 143 7.49 -8.81 26.97
CA GLY A 143 6.44 -7.79 27.03
C GLY A 143 6.62 -6.63 26.06
N PHE A 144 7.59 -6.71 25.15
CA PHE A 144 7.76 -5.75 24.07
C PHE A 144 6.50 -5.67 23.21
N ILE A 145 5.96 -4.46 23.10
CA ILE A 145 4.74 -4.20 22.33
C ILE A 145 5.03 -3.65 20.94
N GLY A 146 6.27 -3.31 20.60
CA GLY A 146 6.60 -2.79 19.27
C GLY A 146 5.67 -1.66 18.80
N ALA A 147 5.58 -0.57 19.58
CA ALA A 147 4.62 0.50 19.29
C ALA A 147 4.91 1.19 17.95
N THR A 148 6.19 1.50 17.69
CA THR A 148 6.65 1.99 16.38
C THR A 148 6.99 0.86 15.41
N ASP A 149 6.98 -0.37 15.91
CA ASP A 149 7.67 -1.54 15.35
C ASP A 149 6.76 -2.79 15.39
N SER A 150 5.71 -2.89 14.58
CA SER A 150 5.16 -1.86 13.70
C SER A 150 3.66 -1.60 13.94
N ALA A 151 3.22 -1.54 15.21
CA ALA A 151 1.81 -1.26 15.56
C ALA A 151 1.31 0.08 14.99
N GLY A 152 2.12 1.14 15.11
CA GLY A 152 1.86 2.47 14.54
C GLY A 152 1.69 2.42 13.02
N PRO A 153 2.69 1.90 12.26
CA PRO A 153 2.55 1.61 10.83
C PRO A 153 1.28 0.84 10.46
N CYS A 154 0.96 -0.26 11.15
CA CYS A 154 -0.26 -1.03 10.90
C CYS A 154 -1.53 -0.18 11.05
N ALA A 155 -1.64 0.61 12.12
CA ALA A 155 -2.78 1.51 12.32
C ALA A 155 -2.88 2.60 11.23
N VAL A 156 -1.74 3.12 10.77
CA VAL A 156 -1.69 4.06 9.63
C VAL A 156 -2.20 3.42 8.34
N LEU A 157 -1.88 2.15 8.08
CA LEU A 157 -2.40 1.42 6.92
C LEU A 157 -3.91 1.20 7.01
N MET A 158 -4.45 0.88 8.18
CA MET A 158 -5.90 0.77 8.40
C MET A 158 -6.61 2.10 8.15
N TYR A 159 -6.07 3.20 8.67
CA TYR A 159 -6.59 4.56 8.43
C TYR A 159 -6.52 4.89 6.92
N THR A 160 -5.40 4.61 6.28
CA THR A 160 -5.20 4.87 4.85
C THR A 160 -6.21 4.12 3.99
N ALA A 161 -6.47 2.84 4.30
CA ALA A 161 -7.48 2.04 3.60
C ALA A 161 -8.89 2.66 3.70
N ARG A 162 -9.27 3.12 4.90
CA ARG A 162 -10.56 3.78 5.15
C ARG A 162 -10.72 5.08 4.38
N GLU A 163 -9.68 5.90 4.32
CA GLU A 163 -9.74 7.19 3.65
C GLU A 163 -9.64 7.05 2.12
N ILE A 164 -8.79 6.15 1.62
CA ILE A 164 -8.62 5.96 0.18
C ILE A 164 -9.84 5.31 -0.47
N GLU A 165 -10.61 4.47 0.24
CA GLU A 165 -11.84 3.88 -0.30
C GLU A 165 -12.81 4.94 -0.80
N LYS A 166 -12.95 6.05 -0.07
CA LYS A 166 -13.82 7.18 -0.45
C LYS A 166 -13.41 7.78 -1.79
N GLU A 167 -12.11 7.84 -2.07
CA GLU A 167 -11.58 8.39 -3.31
C GLU A 167 -11.57 7.37 -4.44
N LEU A 168 -11.32 6.10 -4.14
CA LEU A 168 -11.38 5.01 -5.13
C LEU A 168 -12.79 4.84 -5.69
N VAL A 169 -13.82 4.89 -4.85
CA VAL A 169 -15.23 4.82 -5.26
C VAL A 169 -15.58 5.94 -6.23
N LYS A 170 -15.19 7.19 -5.89
CA LYS A 170 -15.37 8.36 -6.77
C LYS A 170 -14.63 8.21 -8.08
N MET A 171 -13.37 7.78 -8.02
CA MET A 171 -12.49 7.60 -9.19
C MET A 171 -13.04 6.54 -10.16
N TRP A 172 -13.67 5.49 -9.63
CA TRP A 172 -14.22 4.39 -10.42
C TRP A 172 -15.67 4.60 -10.85
N GLY A 173 -16.29 5.74 -10.54
CA GLY A 173 -17.70 6.00 -10.88
C GLY A 173 -18.68 5.03 -10.19
N ALA A 174 -18.24 4.35 -9.12
CA ALA A 174 -19.12 3.47 -8.37
C ALA A 174 -20.05 4.32 -7.50
N GLN A 175 -21.36 4.27 -7.74
CA GLN A 175 -22.34 4.82 -6.79
C GLN A 175 -22.56 3.85 -5.62
N ASP A 176 -23.09 4.38 -4.51
CA ASP A 176 -23.46 3.63 -3.30
C ASP A 176 -24.13 2.29 -3.66
N GLY A 177 -23.46 1.17 -3.33
CA GLY A 177 -23.95 -0.18 -3.64
C GLY A 177 -23.31 -0.90 -4.82
N GLY A 178 -22.13 -0.47 -5.28
CA GLY A 178 -21.24 -1.29 -6.14
C GLY A 178 -21.71 -1.49 -7.57
N LYS A 179 -22.76 -0.79 -8.01
CA LYS A 179 -23.21 -0.79 -9.40
C LYS A 179 -22.44 0.27 -10.16
N VAL A 180 -21.42 -0.17 -10.89
CA VAL A 180 -20.86 0.61 -12.01
C VAL A 180 -21.85 0.42 -13.17
N GLU A 181 -22.42 1.51 -13.67
CA GLU A 181 -23.29 1.42 -14.85
C GLU A 181 -22.49 0.83 -16.01
N GLU A 182 -23.02 -0.23 -16.64
CA GLU A 182 -22.36 -0.95 -17.75
C GLU A 182 -22.07 -0.05 -18.98
N GLY A 183 -22.50 1.22 -18.96
CA GLY A 183 -22.25 2.22 -20.00
C GLY A 183 -20.98 3.08 -19.84
N GLU A 184 -20.26 3.02 -18.72
CA GLU A 184 -19.11 3.91 -18.43
C GLU A 184 -17.73 3.39 -18.87
N GLU A 185 -17.66 2.40 -19.76
CA GLU A 185 -16.43 2.12 -20.52
C GLU A 185 -15.95 3.34 -21.35
N ARG A 186 -16.82 4.35 -21.54
CA ARG A 186 -16.60 5.51 -22.41
C ARG A 186 -15.74 6.64 -21.84
N ASN A 187 -15.47 6.69 -20.53
CA ASN A 187 -14.58 7.70 -19.95
C ASN A 187 -13.14 7.18 -19.70
N ARG A 188 -12.75 6.05 -20.33
CA ARG A 188 -11.35 5.59 -20.40
C ARG A 188 -10.50 6.56 -21.22
N LYS A 189 -10.07 7.67 -20.62
CA LYS A 189 -8.81 8.32 -21.00
C LYS A 189 -7.66 7.39 -20.61
N THR A 190 -7.38 6.38 -21.45
CA THR A 190 -6.06 5.73 -21.62
C THR A 190 -5.31 5.20 -20.37
N GLY A 191 -5.94 5.12 -19.20
CA GLY A 191 -5.30 4.69 -17.96
C GLY A 191 -5.18 3.16 -17.83
N GLU A 192 -4.10 2.71 -17.20
CA GLU A 192 -3.99 1.34 -16.72
C GLU A 192 -5.01 1.07 -15.59
N ASP A 193 -5.50 -0.17 -15.48
CA ASP A 193 -6.32 -0.57 -14.34
C ASP A 193 -5.40 -0.65 -13.10
N VAL A 194 -5.58 0.28 -12.16
CA VAL A 194 -4.76 0.39 -10.94
C VAL A 194 -5.64 0.18 -9.71
N GLY A 195 -5.20 -0.70 -8.82
CA GLY A 195 -5.77 -0.95 -7.50
C GLY A 195 -4.75 -0.72 -6.38
N VAL A 196 -5.18 -1.00 -5.16
CA VAL A 196 -4.37 -0.88 -3.94
C VAL A 196 -4.28 -2.24 -3.27
N GLN A 197 -3.11 -2.56 -2.73
CA GLN A 197 -2.87 -3.73 -1.91
C GLN A 197 -2.26 -3.29 -0.58
N ILE A 198 -2.74 -3.87 0.52
CA ILE A 198 -2.10 -3.77 1.82
C ILE A 198 -1.62 -5.17 2.22
N LEU A 199 -0.35 -5.24 2.64
CA LEU A 199 0.23 -6.45 3.22
C LEU A 199 0.53 -6.18 4.69
N LEU A 200 -0.06 -6.99 5.57
CA LEU A 200 0.32 -7.07 6.97
C LEU A 200 1.12 -8.35 7.13
N LEU A 201 2.44 -8.19 7.16
CA LEU A 201 3.39 -9.29 7.19
C LEU A 201 3.56 -9.85 8.60
N ASP A 202 3.86 -11.14 8.68
CA ASP A 202 4.09 -11.87 9.92
C ASP A 202 5.47 -12.53 9.87
N GLY A 203 6.12 -12.63 11.03
CA GLY A 203 7.48 -13.18 11.13
C GLY A 203 8.53 -12.33 10.44
N GLU A 204 8.37 -11.00 10.44
CA GLU A 204 9.46 -10.10 10.06
C GLU A 204 10.58 -10.22 11.10
N GLU A 205 10.23 -10.27 12.38
CA GLU A 205 11.19 -10.20 13.45
C GLU A 205 11.99 -11.50 13.58
N ALA A 206 13.32 -11.38 13.50
CA ALA A 206 14.20 -12.47 13.87
C ALA A 206 13.97 -12.86 15.33
N PHE A 207 13.73 -14.15 15.57
CA PHE A 207 13.57 -14.68 16.94
C PHE A 207 14.90 -14.61 17.72
N ASP A 208 16.06 -14.60 17.04
CA ASP A 208 17.39 -14.39 17.64
C ASP A 208 18.32 -13.59 16.70
N ARG A 209 18.73 -14.19 15.56
CA ARG A 209 19.54 -13.54 14.51
C ARG A 209 18.83 -13.65 13.16
N TRP A 210 18.86 -12.57 12.38
CA TRP A 210 18.31 -12.53 11.04
C TRP A 210 19.04 -13.53 10.12
N THR A 211 18.30 -14.39 9.42
CA THR A 211 18.82 -15.26 8.37
C THR A 211 17.95 -15.16 7.11
N ASP A 212 18.52 -15.42 5.94
CA ASP A 212 17.83 -15.25 4.64
C ASP A 212 16.63 -16.20 4.43
N THR A 213 16.44 -17.20 5.31
CA THR A 213 15.36 -18.19 5.21
C THR A 213 14.05 -17.75 5.86
N ASP A 214 14.09 -16.80 6.78
CA ASP A 214 12.98 -16.58 7.72
C ASP A 214 11.85 -15.70 7.16
N SER A 215 12.09 -14.95 6.07
CA SER A 215 11.16 -13.92 5.58
C SER A 215 10.72 -14.05 4.11
N LEU A 216 11.02 -15.17 3.44
CA LEU A 216 10.80 -15.33 1.98
C LEU A 216 9.51 -16.07 1.58
N SER A 217 8.71 -16.58 2.53
CA SER A 217 7.61 -17.50 2.21
C SER A 217 6.55 -16.90 1.30
N LEU A 218 6.18 -15.63 1.48
CA LEU A 218 5.17 -14.96 0.66
C LEU A 218 5.63 -14.78 -0.80
N ALA A 219 6.87 -14.31 -1.00
CA ALA A 219 7.44 -14.09 -2.32
C ALA A 219 7.59 -15.42 -3.07
N GLN A 220 8.09 -16.47 -2.39
CA GLN A 220 8.21 -17.82 -2.94
C GLN A 220 6.83 -18.39 -3.31
N HIS A 221 5.85 -18.24 -2.41
CA HIS A 221 4.47 -18.66 -2.68
C HIS A 221 3.90 -17.97 -3.92
N TRP A 222 4.09 -16.65 -4.05
CA TRP A 222 3.60 -15.91 -5.22
C TRP A 222 4.34 -16.24 -6.51
N GLU A 223 5.65 -16.48 -6.50
CA GLU A 223 6.36 -16.90 -7.72
C GLU A 223 5.92 -18.30 -8.18
N ALA A 224 5.67 -19.21 -7.23
CA ALA A 224 5.24 -20.58 -7.51
C ALA A 224 3.77 -20.70 -7.98
N ASN A 225 2.95 -19.66 -7.81
CA ASN A 225 1.53 -19.66 -8.15
C ASN A 225 1.21 -18.63 -9.25
N PRO A 226 1.48 -18.95 -10.52
CA PRO A 226 1.18 -18.06 -11.64
C PRO A 226 -0.33 -17.96 -11.89
N TYR A 227 -0.76 -16.82 -12.43
CA TYR A 227 -2.11 -16.62 -12.92
C TYR A 227 -2.34 -17.33 -14.27
N PRO A 228 -3.61 -17.57 -14.67
CA PRO A 228 -3.94 -18.11 -15.98
C PRO A 228 -3.34 -17.28 -17.12
N ALA A 229 -3.06 -17.91 -18.27
CA ALA A 229 -2.38 -17.28 -19.41
C ALA A 229 -3.06 -16.00 -19.95
N MET A 230 -4.37 -15.83 -19.72
CA MET A 230 -5.14 -14.65 -20.14
C MET A 230 -4.99 -13.44 -19.19
N SER A 231 -4.18 -13.55 -18.15
CA SER A 231 -3.94 -12.49 -17.16
C SER A 231 -2.92 -11.47 -17.67
N LYS A 232 -3.11 -10.19 -17.36
CA LYS A 232 -2.15 -9.14 -17.72
C LYS A 232 -0.79 -9.35 -17.02
N PHE A 233 -0.83 -9.81 -15.77
CA PHE A 233 0.35 -10.08 -14.97
C PHE A 233 0.55 -11.59 -14.79
N LYS A 234 1.82 -12.05 -14.85
CA LYS A 234 2.18 -13.48 -14.74
C LYS A 234 1.77 -14.07 -13.38
N ASN A 235 1.95 -13.33 -12.30
CA ASN A 235 1.73 -13.78 -10.93
C ASN A 235 1.50 -12.57 -10.00
N PRO A 236 1.14 -12.78 -8.72
CA PRO A 236 0.90 -11.68 -7.78
C PRO A 236 2.07 -10.69 -7.64
N MET A 237 3.33 -11.16 -7.64
CA MET A 237 4.49 -10.27 -7.53
C MET A 237 4.57 -9.28 -8.69
N ARG A 238 4.20 -9.72 -9.90
CA ARG A 238 4.23 -8.87 -11.09
C ARG A 238 3.13 -7.80 -11.09
N GLN A 239 2.09 -7.92 -10.26
CA GLN A 239 1.09 -6.86 -10.12
C GLN A 239 1.63 -5.65 -9.35
N ILE A 240 2.67 -5.80 -8.51
CA ILE A 240 3.21 -4.73 -7.67
C ILE A 240 3.83 -3.64 -8.55
N SER A 241 3.23 -2.45 -8.58
CA SER A 241 3.81 -1.27 -9.26
C SER A 241 4.81 -0.52 -8.40
N LEU A 242 4.55 -0.45 -7.10
CA LEU A 242 5.41 0.15 -6.10
C LEU A 242 5.18 -0.56 -4.77
N PHE A 243 6.27 -0.91 -4.08
CA PHE A 243 6.25 -1.53 -2.76
C PHE A 243 6.70 -0.49 -1.73
N VAL A 244 5.77 -0.01 -0.90
CA VAL A 244 5.99 1.03 0.11
C VAL A 244 5.90 0.38 1.48
N LEU A 245 7.06 0.08 2.07
CA LEU A 245 7.18 -0.49 3.41
C LEU A 245 7.23 0.62 4.47
N LEU A 246 6.34 0.55 5.45
CA LEU A 246 6.30 1.43 6.62
C LEU A 246 6.79 0.63 7.82
N ASP A 247 7.85 1.14 8.44
CA ASP A 247 8.51 0.51 9.57
C ASP A 247 9.19 1.55 10.46
N LEU A 248 9.27 1.27 11.77
CA LEU A 248 9.86 2.13 12.81
C LEU A 248 9.30 3.56 12.83
N LEU A 249 8.00 3.73 12.51
CA LEU A 249 7.34 5.04 12.49
C LEU A 249 6.51 5.30 13.75
N GLY A 250 6.57 6.54 14.25
CA GLY A 250 5.80 7.01 15.41
C GLY A 250 6.59 7.87 16.40
N SER A 251 7.91 7.98 16.22
CA SER A 251 8.74 8.94 16.95
C SER A 251 8.44 10.40 16.55
N ALA A 252 8.86 11.36 17.36
CA ALA A 252 8.49 12.77 17.19
C ALA A 252 9.14 13.48 15.99
N SER A 253 10.28 12.99 15.49
CA SER A 253 11.02 13.63 14.38
C SER A 253 11.76 12.57 13.55
N PRO A 254 11.03 11.65 12.89
CA PRO A 254 11.64 10.63 12.06
C PRO A 254 12.20 11.26 10.78
N ARG A 255 13.21 10.61 10.21
CA ARG A 255 13.82 11.00 8.94
C ARG A 255 13.94 9.76 8.07
N VAL A 256 13.37 9.82 6.87
CA VAL A 256 13.39 8.70 5.93
C VAL A 256 14.13 9.15 4.67
N PRO A 257 15.41 8.78 4.48
CA PRO A 257 16.16 9.11 3.27
C PRO A 257 15.65 8.30 2.07
N SER A 258 16.07 8.69 0.87
CA SER A 258 15.77 7.91 -0.34
C SER A 258 16.77 6.76 -0.49
N TYR A 259 16.33 5.53 -0.24
CA TYR A 259 17.20 4.35 -0.27
C TYR A 259 17.47 3.79 -1.69
N PHE A 260 16.56 3.96 -2.64
CA PHE A 260 16.64 3.31 -3.95
C PHE A 260 16.44 4.28 -5.11
N GLN A 261 17.39 4.27 -6.06
CA GLN A 261 17.31 5.15 -7.24
C GLN A 261 16.09 4.85 -8.13
N SER A 262 15.71 3.58 -8.25
CA SER A 262 14.60 3.14 -9.10
C SER A 262 13.23 3.66 -8.64
N THR A 263 13.08 3.97 -7.35
CA THR A 263 11.85 4.51 -6.75
C THR A 263 12.00 5.95 -6.26
N HIS A 264 13.15 6.59 -6.54
CA HIS A 264 13.43 7.95 -6.13
C HIS A 264 12.41 8.96 -6.69
N TRP A 265 11.88 8.71 -7.90
CA TRP A 265 10.80 9.54 -8.45
C TRP A 265 9.56 9.58 -7.55
N ALA A 266 9.19 8.45 -6.91
CA ALA A 266 8.04 8.38 -6.01
C ALA A 266 8.35 9.07 -4.68
N TYR A 267 9.59 8.91 -4.18
CA TYR A 267 10.10 9.65 -3.04
C TYR A 267 9.98 11.17 -3.24
N GLN A 268 10.43 11.68 -4.39
CA GLN A 268 10.33 13.11 -4.74
C GLN A 268 8.88 13.61 -4.75
N ARG A 269 7.93 12.78 -5.24
CA ARG A 269 6.51 13.13 -5.20
C ARG A 269 5.97 13.20 -3.78
N MET A 270 6.34 12.25 -2.91
CA MET A 270 5.94 12.28 -1.49
C MET A 270 6.54 13.50 -0.77
N ALA A 271 7.82 13.82 -1.02
CA ALA A 271 8.48 14.98 -0.43
C ALA A 271 7.82 16.30 -0.88
N SER A 272 7.45 16.39 -2.16
CA SER A 272 6.69 17.53 -2.69
C SER A 272 5.31 17.67 -2.02
N ILE A 273 4.61 16.56 -1.77
CA ILE A 273 3.33 16.56 -1.04
C ILE A 273 3.55 17.03 0.40
N GLU A 274 4.56 16.53 1.12
CA GLU A 274 4.89 16.99 2.48
C GLU A 274 5.10 18.51 2.49
N GLY A 275 5.93 19.03 1.59
CA GLY A 275 6.22 20.46 1.50
C GLY A 275 4.96 21.31 1.27
N ARG A 276 4.08 20.88 0.35
CA ARG A 276 2.81 21.57 0.06
C ARG A 276 1.86 21.55 1.27
N MET A 277 1.67 20.39 1.90
CA MET A 277 0.82 20.27 3.09
C MET A 277 1.35 21.11 4.27
N ARG A 278 2.67 21.25 4.41
CA ARG A 278 3.29 22.15 5.40
C ARG A 278 3.04 23.62 5.08
N GLN A 279 3.21 24.03 3.82
CA GLN A 279 2.92 25.42 3.39
C GLN A 279 1.46 25.80 3.62
N MET A 280 0.54 24.85 3.47
CA MET A 280 -0.88 25.03 3.76
C MET A 280 -1.22 25.03 5.26
N GLY A 281 -0.28 24.67 6.14
CA GLY A 281 -0.50 24.63 7.60
C GLY A 281 -1.45 23.52 8.07
N ILE A 282 -1.65 22.47 7.28
CA ILE A 282 -2.61 21.38 7.61
C ILE A 282 -1.96 20.20 8.35
N LEU A 283 -0.64 20.17 8.48
CA LEU A 283 0.08 19.19 9.30
C LEU A 283 0.22 19.71 10.74
N LYS A 284 -0.11 18.86 11.71
CA LYS A 284 0.02 19.19 13.15
C LYS A 284 1.48 19.29 13.63
N THR A 285 2.40 18.60 12.96
CA THR A 285 3.81 18.51 13.39
C THR A 285 4.64 19.63 12.78
N SER A 286 5.63 20.11 13.55
CA SER A 286 6.59 21.13 13.12
C SER A 286 8.04 20.66 13.39
N PRO A 287 8.53 19.63 12.69
CA PRO A 287 9.88 19.13 12.88
C PRO A 287 10.91 20.14 12.36
N LYS A 288 12.11 20.11 12.93
CA LYS A 288 13.23 20.97 12.49
C LYS A 288 13.70 20.66 11.08
N GLU A 289 13.64 19.38 10.71
CA GLU A 289 14.02 18.85 9.41
C GLU A 289 12.81 18.18 8.75
N PRO A 290 12.72 18.16 7.40
CA PRO A 290 11.66 17.43 6.70
C PRO A 290 11.67 15.94 7.04
N PHE A 291 10.49 15.31 7.03
CA PHE A 291 10.35 13.87 7.16
C PHE A 291 11.05 13.15 6.01
N LEU A 292 10.97 13.73 4.80
CA LEU A 292 11.64 13.27 3.58
C LEU A 292 12.78 14.23 3.18
N PRO A 293 13.96 14.15 3.82
CA PRO A 293 15.04 15.13 3.71
C PRO A 293 15.73 15.19 2.33
N ASP A 294 15.51 14.24 1.44
CA ASP A 294 16.14 14.21 0.10
C ASP A 294 15.24 14.77 -1.00
N GLY A 295 14.13 15.43 -0.65
CA GLY A 295 13.31 16.17 -1.60
C GLY A 295 14.13 17.24 -2.35
N GLY A 296 14.05 17.25 -3.67
CA GLY A 296 14.75 18.17 -4.56
C GLY A 296 16.24 17.87 -4.80
N LYS A 297 16.75 16.73 -4.29
CA LYS A 297 18.13 16.26 -4.53
C LYS A 297 18.21 15.21 -5.62
#